data_AF-A0A352XNL4-F1
#
_entry.id   AF-A0A352XNL4-F1
#
_cell.length_a   1.000
_cell.length_b   1.000
_cell.length_c   1.000
_cell.angle_alpha   90.00
_cell.angle_beta   90.00
_cell.angle_gamma   90.00
#
_symmetry.space_group_name_H-M   'P 1'
#
loop_
_entity.id
_entity.type
_entity.pdbx_description
1 polymer ?
#
loop_
_entity_poly.entity_id
_entity_poly.type
_entity_poly.pdbx_seq_one_letter_code
_entity_poly.pdbx_strand_id
1 'polypeptide(L)' 'MGFTPQTKLLVKRDGVLIGRINPTSIEPSQTIAEIETSSLAPGATIQAGDSVILSVPASR' A
#
# COMPACT_ATOMS: atom_id res chain seq x y z
N MET A 1 -6.42 13.88 -7.51
CA MET A 1 -7.21 12.72 -7.04
C MET A 1 -6.25 11.82 -6.27
N GLY A 2 -6.32 11.86 -4.94
CA GLY A 2 -5.39 11.15 -4.05
C GLY A 2 -5.98 9.84 -3.52
N PHE A 3 -5.28 9.21 -2.57
CA PHE A 3 -5.75 8.02 -1.87
C PHE A 3 -7.06 8.33 -1.12
N THR A 4 -8.08 7.50 -1.30
CA THR A 4 -9.24 7.48 -0.39
C THR A 4 -9.08 6.35 0.63
N PRO A 5 -9.68 6.43 1.83
CA PRO A 5 -9.61 5.33 2.80
C PRO A 5 -10.12 3.98 2.27
N GLN A 6 -11.04 3.97 1.29
CA GLN A 6 -11.52 2.72 0.68
C GLN A 6 -10.55 2.13 -0.36
N THR A 7 -9.46 2.83 -0.67
CA THR A 7 -8.49 2.40 -1.66
C THR A 7 -7.64 1.26 -1.11
N LYS A 8 -7.60 0.12 -1.80
CA LYS A 8 -6.64 -0.95 -1.50
C LYS A 8 -5.28 -0.63 -2.12
N LEU A 9 -4.23 -0.74 -1.30
CA LEU A 9 -2.87 -0.45 -1.73
C LEU A 9 -2.03 -1.72 -1.78
N LEU A 10 -1.18 -1.79 -2.78
CA LEU A 10 -0.21 -2.85 -3.00
C LEU A 10 1.19 -2.33 -2.70
N VAL A 11 1.99 -3.13 -2.03
CA VAL A 11 3.40 -2.84 -1.76
C VAL A 11 4.27 -3.67 -2.69
N LYS A 12 5.17 -3.02 -3.41
CA LYS A 12 6.09 -3.65 -4.35
C LYS A 12 7.54 -3.35 -4.02
N ARG A 13 8.40 -4.35 -4.16
CA ARG A 13 9.86 -4.21 -4.16
C ARG A 13 10.40 -4.70 -5.48
N ASP A 14 11.15 -3.86 -6.19
CA ASP A 14 11.72 -4.18 -7.51
C ASP A 14 10.68 -4.73 -8.50
N GLY A 15 9.45 -4.19 -8.45
CA GLY A 15 8.33 -4.61 -9.29
C GLY A 15 7.55 -5.84 -8.79
N VAL A 16 8.07 -6.57 -7.80
CA VAL A 16 7.45 -7.76 -7.20
C VAL A 16 6.49 -7.34 -6.09
N LEU A 17 5.26 -7.89 -6.09
CA LEU A 17 4.30 -7.69 -5.01
C LEU A 17 4.78 -8.41 -3.73
N ILE A 18 4.96 -7.65 -2.65
CA ILE A 18 5.39 -8.19 -1.35
C ILE A 18 4.31 -8.13 -0.27
N GLY A 19 3.20 -7.42 -0.51
CA GLY A 19 2.10 -7.34 0.43
C GLY A 19 1.06 -6.27 0.07
N ARG A 20 0.12 -6.08 0.99
CA ARG A 20 -0.97 -5.10 0.91
C ARG A 20 -1.02 -4.25 2.17
N ILE A 21 -1.44 -3.01 2.00
CA ILE A 21 -1.70 -2.09 3.11
C ILE A 21 -3.09 -1.45 2.93
N ASN A 22 -3.74 -1.14 4.04
CA ASN A 22 -5.06 -0.52 4.07
C ASN A 22 -4.93 0.87 4.70
N PRO A 23 -5.19 1.96 3.96
CA PRO A 23 -5.18 3.31 4.51
C PRO A 23 -6.19 3.43 5.66
N THR A 24 -5.75 3.99 6.78
CA THR A 24 -6.59 4.29 7.95
C THR A 24 -6.77 5.79 8.15
N SER A 25 -5.83 6.61 7.68
CA SER A 25 -5.95 8.08 7.67
C SER A 25 -5.23 8.68 6.47
N ILE A 26 -5.87 9.66 5.83
CA ILE A 26 -5.28 10.45 4.75
C ILE A 26 -5.02 11.86 5.29
N GLU A 27 -3.77 12.25 5.32
CA GLU A 27 -3.31 13.57 5.77
C GLU A 27 -2.77 14.37 4.58
N PRO A 28 -2.59 15.71 4.70
CA PRO A 28 -2.18 16.54 3.56
C PRO A 28 -0.86 16.14 2.91
N SER A 29 0.10 15.64 3.68
CA SER A 29 1.45 15.27 3.21
C SER A 29 1.75 13.77 3.30
N GLN A 30 0.87 12.97 3.91
CA GLN A 30 1.12 11.57 4.19
C GLN A 30 -0.17 10.74 4.28
N THR A 31 -0.02 9.43 4.29
CA THR A 31 -1.11 8.48 4.51
C THR A 31 -0.66 7.50 5.57
N ILE A 32 -1.47 7.35 6.62
CA ILE A 32 -1.28 6.32 7.64
C ILE A 32 -2.06 5.10 7.16
N ALA A 33 -1.43 3.93 7.22
CA ALA A 33 -2.01 2.68 6.77
C ALA A 33 -1.61 1.54 7.70
N GLU A 34 -2.48 0.54 7.79
CA GLU A 34 -2.20 -0.72 8.46
C GLU A 34 -1.68 -1.76 7.46
N ILE A 35 -0.76 -2.59 7.92
CA ILE A 35 -0.23 -3.71 7.13
C ILE A 35 -1.19 -4.88 7.25
N GLU A 36 -1.66 -5.40 6.12
CA GLU A 36 -2.37 -6.69 6.09
C GLU A 36 -1.31 -7.79 6.23
N THR A 37 -0.95 -8.15 7.47
CA THR A 37 0.17 -9.05 7.77
C THR A 37 0.05 -10.41 7.09
N SER A 38 -1.17 -10.93 6.92
CA SER A 38 -1.48 -12.16 6.19
C SER A 38 -1.19 -12.10 4.70
N SER A 39 -1.03 -10.89 4.13
CA SER A 39 -0.72 -10.68 2.72
C SER A 39 0.78 -10.60 2.43
N LEU A 40 1.63 -10.51 3.46
CA LEU A 40 3.07 -10.40 3.27
C LEU A 40 3.63 -11.69 2.66
N ALA A 41 4.54 -11.53 1.70
CA ALA A 41 5.31 -12.65 1.20
C ALA A 41 6.12 -13.30 2.35
N PRO A 42 6.36 -14.62 2.32
CA PRO A 42 7.09 -15.30 3.38
C PRO A 42 8.46 -14.67 3.64
N GLY A 43 8.73 -14.32 4.91
CA GLY A 43 9.98 -13.67 5.32
C GLY A 43 10.13 -12.21 4.90
N ALA A 44 9.12 -11.62 4.25
CA ALA A 44 9.16 -10.22 3.84
C ALA A 44 8.82 -9.28 4.99
N THR A 45 9.49 -8.14 5.00
CA THR A 45 9.16 -6.96 5.80
C THR A 45 9.06 -5.76 4.89
N ILE A 46 8.18 -4.80 5.24
CA ILE A 46 8.11 -3.52 4.54
C ILE A 46 9.29 -2.64 4.97
N GLN A 47 9.93 -1.99 4.01
CA GLN A 47 11.14 -1.19 4.18
C GLN A 47 11.04 0.13 3.41
N ALA A 48 11.88 1.10 3.80
CA ALA A 48 12.04 2.32 3.03
C ALA A 48 12.56 1.98 1.62
N GLY A 49 11.93 2.57 0.60
CA GLY A 49 12.20 2.26 -0.82
C GLY A 49 11.17 1.34 -1.46
N ASP A 50 10.34 0.65 -0.68
CA ASP A 50 9.20 -0.09 -1.23
C ASP A 50 8.20 0.88 -1.89
N SER A 51 7.73 0.50 -3.07
CA SER A 51 6.76 1.27 -3.83
C SER A 51 5.34 0.92 -3.41
N VAL A 52 4.53 1.93 -3.11
CA VAL A 52 3.11 1.78 -2.79
C VAL A 52 2.28 2.22 -3.99
N ILE A 53 1.42 1.33 -4.50
CA ILE A 53 0.57 1.60 -5.67
C ILE A 53 -0.90 1.26 -5.39
N LEU A 54 -1.80 1.85 -6.18
CA LEU A 54 -3.23 1.51 -6.16
C LEU A 54 -3.44 0.07 -6.69
N SER A 55 -4.28 -0.73 -6.02
CA SER A 55 -4.62 -2.07 -6.51
C SER A 55 -5.55 -2.05 -7.73
N VAL A 56 -6.32 -0.97 -7.87
CA VAL A 56 -7.21 -0.70 -8.99
C VAL A 56 -6.89 0.71 -9.47
N PRO A 57 -6.80 0.96 -10.78
CA PRO A 57 -6.67 2.33 -11.28
C PRO A 57 -7.80 3.18 -10.70
N ALA A 58 -7.50 4.39 -10.24
CA ALA A 58 -8.55 5.34 -9.86
C ALA A 58 -9.45 5.54 -11.10
N SER A 59 -10.66 4.98 -11.07
CA SER A 59 -11.62 5.12 -12.16
C SER A 59 -11.81 6.61 -12.45
N ARG A 60 -11.73 6.95 -13.73
CA ARG A 60 -11.83 8.32 -14.28
C ARG A 60 -13.20 8.94 -14.04
#